data_AF-A0A1J5P8Q9-F1
#
_entry.id   AF-A0A1J5P8Q9-F1
#
_cell.length_a   1.000
_cell.length_b   1.000
_cell.length_c   1.000
_cell.angle_alpha   90.00
_cell.angle_beta   90.00
_cell.angle_gamma   90.00
#
_symmetry.space_group_name_H-M   'P 1'
#
loop_
_entity.id
_entity.type
_entity.pdbx_description
1 polymer ?
#
loop_
_entity_poly.entity_id
_entity_poly.type
_entity_poly.pdbx_seq_one_letter_code
_entity_poly.pdbx_strand_id
1 'polypeptide(L)'
;MLIDAGCEVRGDDVVQRTDPRVKPASDEDWDTEYEDAIIAAKVVDGVNEAIAHIHDHGSHHTDAIVTEDEATARKFLDEVDSAIVLHNASTQFADGGEFGFGAEIGIATGKFHARGPVGAEQLTSFKYRVHGTGQTRP
;
A
#
# COMPACT_ATOMS: atom_id res chain seq x y z
N MET A 1 19.43 -15.38 4.02
CA MET A 1 17.96 -15.34 3.85
C MET A 1 17.35 -14.53 4.99
N LEU A 2 16.08 -14.10 4.91
CA LEU A 2 15.42 -13.34 5.99
C LEU A 2 15.53 -14.05 7.35
N ILE A 3 15.38 -15.38 7.34
CA ILE A 3 15.51 -16.23 8.53
C ILE A 3 16.90 -16.11 9.19
N ASP A 4 17.97 -15.96 8.40
CA ASP A 4 19.33 -15.83 8.94
C ASP A 4 19.58 -14.44 9.54
N ALA A 5 18.76 -13.44 9.17
CA ALA A 5 18.74 -12.12 9.78
C ALA A 5 17.82 -12.05 11.02
N GLY A 6 17.23 -13.19 11.44
CA GLY A 6 16.36 -13.27 12.61
C GLY A 6 14.88 -13.03 12.34
N CYS A 7 14.46 -12.91 11.07
CA CYS A 7 13.06 -12.74 10.72
C CYS A 7 12.31 -14.08 10.69
N GLU A 8 11.18 -14.16 11.39
CA GLU A 8 10.25 -15.28 11.30
C GLU A 8 9.50 -15.25 9.97
N VAL A 9 9.52 -16.37 9.24
CA VAL A 9 8.81 -16.51 7.97
C VAL A 9 7.68 -17.52 8.14
N ARG A 10 6.46 -17.09 7.82
CA ARG A 10 5.27 -17.92 7.72
C ARG A 10 4.88 -18.04 6.25
N GLY A 11 4.38 -19.19 5.81
CA GLY A 11 3.92 -19.28 4.43
C GLY A 11 3.12 -20.53 4.09
N ASP A 12 2.61 -20.55 2.86
CA ASP A 12 1.87 -21.68 2.32
C ASP A 12 2.75 -22.95 2.15
N ASP A 13 2.15 -24.05 1.71
CA ASP A 13 2.83 -25.32 1.50
C ASP A 13 3.98 -25.23 0.48
N VAL A 14 3.93 -24.29 -0.45
CA VAL A 14 4.98 -24.10 -1.46
C VAL A 14 6.16 -23.36 -0.84
N VAL A 15 5.91 -22.29 -0.08
CA VAL A 15 6.96 -21.55 0.65
C VAL A 15 7.62 -22.44 1.71
N GLN A 16 6.86 -23.25 2.43
CA GLN A 16 7.38 -24.20 3.43
C GLN A 16 8.40 -25.20 2.86
N ARG A 17 8.30 -25.53 1.57
CA ARG A 17 9.27 -26.42 0.90
C ARG A 17 10.62 -25.79 0.63
N THR A 18 10.74 -24.46 0.77
CA THR A 18 11.99 -23.74 0.49
C THR A 18 12.99 -23.81 1.66
N ASP A 19 12.51 -23.87 2.90
CA ASP A 19 13.34 -24.02 4.10
C ASP A 19 12.50 -24.62 5.24
N PRO A 20 13.00 -25.65 5.97
CA PRO A 20 12.25 -26.31 7.04
C PRO A 20 11.96 -25.43 8.26
N ARG A 21 12.56 -24.23 8.36
CA ARG A 21 12.30 -23.26 9.43
C ARG A 21 11.07 -22.37 9.14
N VAL A 22 10.55 -22.39 7.92
CA VAL A 22 9.31 -21.67 7.57
C VAL A 22 8.14 -22.30 8.32
N LYS A 23 7.38 -21.48 9.04
CA LYS A 23 6.17 -21.91 9.75
C LYS A 23 4.97 -21.93 8.78
N PRO A 24 3.96 -22.78 9.00
CA PRO A 24 2.73 -22.71 8.23
C PRO A 24 2.02 -21.38 8.51
N ALA A 25 1.61 -20.68 7.46
CA ALA A 25 0.70 -19.55 7.58
C ALA A 25 -0.73 -20.06 7.81
N SER A 26 -1.47 -19.34 8.64
CA SER A 26 -2.91 -19.50 8.88
C SER A 26 -3.70 -18.41 8.12
N ASP A 27 -5.02 -18.53 8.04
CA ASP A 27 -5.85 -17.51 7.39
C ASP A 27 -5.73 -16.14 8.08
N GLU A 28 -5.53 -16.12 9.40
CA GLU A 28 -5.34 -14.88 10.19
C GLU A 28 -4.04 -14.15 9.82
N ASP A 29 -3.01 -14.87 9.38
CA ASP A 29 -1.72 -14.26 9.03
C ASP A 29 -1.82 -13.30 7.84
N TRP A 30 -2.77 -13.52 6.92
CA TRP A 30 -2.94 -12.65 5.76
C TRP A 30 -3.51 -11.28 6.12
N ASP A 31 -4.32 -11.22 7.18
CA ASP A 31 -4.97 -9.99 7.66
C ASP A 31 -4.23 -9.32 8.84
N THR A 32 -3.07 -9.86 9.24
CA THR A 32 -2.34 -9.41 10.44
C THR A 32 -1.18 -8.48 10.08
N GLU A 33 -1.19 -7.28 10.66
CA GLU A 33 -0.01 -6.42 10.75
C GLU A 33 0.81 -6.77 11.99
N TYR A 34 2.07 -7.22 11.79
CA TYR A 34 2.88 -7.76 12.88
C TYR A 34 3.68 -6.72 13.67
N GLU A 35 4.05 -5.60 13.04
CA GLU A 35 4.97 -4.58 13.58
C GLU A 35 6.27 -5.15 14.19
N ASP A 36 6.75 -6.28 13.67
CA ASP A 36 7.92 -7.01 14.15
C ASP A 36 8.68 -7.64 12.98
N ALA A 37 9.80 -8.31 13.23
CA ALA A 37 10.56 -9.09 12.25
C ALA A 37 9.84 -10.40 11.87
N ILE A 38 8.59 -10.29 11.41
CA ILE A 38 7.73 -11.40 10.98
C ILE A 38 7.18 -11.07 9.59
N ILE A 39 7.18 -12.06 8.69
CA ILE A 39 6.57 -11.95 7.36
C ILE A 39 5.73 -13.19 7.04
N ALA A 40 4.55 -12.97 6.45
CA ALA A 40 3.77 -14.00 5.78
C ALA A 40 4.05 -13.96 4.28
N ALA A 41 4.32 -15.11 3.67
CA ALA A 41 4.65 -15.24 2.26
C ALA A 41 3.72 -16.28 1.59
N LYS A 42 3.16 -15.90 0.45
CA LYS A 42 2.28 -16.72 -0.37
C LYS A 42 2.81 -16.78 -1.80
N VAL A 43 2.77 -17.95 -2.42
CA VAL A 43 2.99 -18.12 -3.86
C VAL A 43 1.67 -17.91 -4.59
N VAL A 44 1.70 -17.14 -5.67
CA VAL A 44 0.53 -16.80 -6.50
C VAL A 44 0.81 -17.13 -7.97
N ASP A 45 -0.24 -17.45 -8.72
CA ASP A 45 -0.19 -17.84 -10.15
C ASP A 45 0.03 -16.65 -11.11
N GLY A 46 0.27 -15.45 -10.58
CA GLY A 46 0.64 -14.26 -11.34
C GLY A 46 0.00 -12.98 -10.82
N VAL A 47 0.10 -11.91 -11.61
CA VAL A 47 -0.30 -10.55 -11.18
C VAL A 47 -1.79 -10.42 -10.84
N ASN A 48 -2.68 -11.15 -11.53
CA ASN A 48 -4.11 -11.12 -11.23
C ASN A 48 -4.42 -11.67 -9.82
N GLU A 49 -3.80 -12.80 -9.44
CA GLU A 49 -4.00 -13.36 -8.11
C GLU A 49 -3.30 -12.49 -7.05
N ALA A 50 -2.13 -11.91 -7.35
CA ALA A 50 -1.48 -10.97 -6.46
C ALA A 50 -2.37 -9.76 -6.14
N ILE A 51 -2.98 -9.15 -7.16
CA ILE A 51 -3.92 -8.01 -6.99
C ILE A 51 -5.14 -8.45 -6.18
N ALA A 52 -5.73 -9.61 -6.49
CA ALA A 52 -6.87 -10.12 -5.73
C ALA A 52 -6.53 -10.35 -4.25
N HIS A 53 -5.38 -10.94 -3.95
CA HIS A 53 -4.92 -11.15 -2.58
C HIS A 53 -4.71 -9.83 -1.83
N ILE A 54 -4.14 -8.81 -2.50
CA ILE A 54 -4.01 -7.46 -1.92
C ILE A 54 -5.38 -6.83 -1.66
N HIS A 55 -6.35 -7.01 -2.55
CA HIS A 55 -7.71 -6.48 -2.35
C HIS A 55 -8.45 -7.17 -1.21
N ASP A 56 -8.25 -8.47 -1.04
CA ASP A 56 -8.94 -9.27 -0.03
C ASP A 56 -8.37 -9.04 1.38
N HIS A 57 -7.07 -8.79 1.50
CA HIS A 57 -6.36 -8.77 2.79
C HIS A 57 -5.64 -7.45 3.13
N GLY A 58 -5.38 -6.60 2.14
CA GLY A 58 -4.64 -5.35 2.34
C GLY A 58 -5.46 -4.27 3.04
N SER A 59 -4.79 -3.42 3.82
CA SER A 59 -5.40 -2.26 4.51
C SER A 59 -5.59 -1.03 3.62
N HIS A 60 -5.27 -1.15 2.32
CA HIS A 60 -5.22 -0.05 1.35
C HIS A 60 -4.19 1.05 1.71
N HIS A 61 -3.14 0.74 2.46
CA HIS A 61 -2.10 1.68 2.84
C HIS A 61 -1.03 1.84 1.73
N THR A 62 -0.17 0.84 1.58
CA THR A 62 0.93 0.87 0.61
C THR A 62 1.22 -0.52 0.08
N ASP A 63 1.24 -0.65 -1.23
CA ASP A 63 1.54 -1.91 -1.91
C ASP A 63 2.55 -1.68 -3.03
N ALA A 64 3.39 -2.67 -3.27
CA ALA A 64 4.48 -2.57 -4.22
C ALA A 64 4.59 -3.80 -5.11
N ILE A 65 4.98 -3.58 -6.36
CA ILE A 65 5.37 -4.64 -7.30
C ILE A 65 6.84 -4.52 -7.67
N VAL A 66 7.52 -5.67 -7.73
CA VAL A 66 8.86 -5.78 -8.31
C VAL A 66 8.77 -6.56 -9.61
N THR A 67 9.00 -5.89 -10.74
CA THR A 67 8.95 -6.52 -12.08
C THR A 67 9.71 -5.70 -13.12
N GLU A 68 10.27 -6.36 -14.13
CA GLU A 68 10.83 -5.74 -15.34
C GLU A 68 9.80 -5.65 -16.49
N ASP A 69 8.65 -6.32 -16.37
CA ASP A 69 7.57 -6.27 -17.34
C ASP A 69 6.72 -5.01 -17.13
N GLU A 70 6.84 -4.06 -18.06
CA GLU A 70 6.11 -2.79 -18.01
C GLU A 70 4.59 -2.93 -18.09
N ALA A 71 4.07 -3.92 -18.81
CA ALA A 71 2.63 -4.14 -18.90
C ALA A 71 2.07 -4.65 -17.57
N THR A 72 2.82 -5.53 -16.90
CA THR A 72 2.51 -6.03 -15.57
C THR A 72 2.58 -4.92 -14.53
N ALA A 73 3.63 -4.10 -14.57
CA ALA A 73 3.77 -2.94 -13.67
C ALA A 73 2.60 -1.95 -13.82
N ARG A 74 2.26 -1.60 -15.07
CA ARG A 74 1.15 -0.69 -15.36
C ARG A 74 -0.18 -1.24 -14.85
N LYS A 75 -0.47 -2.51 -15.12
CA LYS A 75 -1.68 -3.17 -14.62
C LYS A 75 -1.76 -3.12 -13.09
N PHE A 76 -0.66 -3.41 -12.40
CA PHE A 76 -0.62 -3.36 -10.93
C PHE A 76 -0.89 -1.94 -10.40
N LEU A 77 -0.23 -0.93 -10.98
CA LEU A 77 -0.42 0.48 -10.61
C LEU A 77 -1.85 0.98 -10.88
N ASP A 78 -2.50 0.47 -11.92
CA ASP A 78 -3.87 0.87 -12.30
C ASP A 78 -4.95 0.14 -11.47
N GLU A 79 -4.71 -1.11 -11.05
CA GLU A 79 -5.74 -1.98 -10.43
C GLU A 79 -5.63 -2.10 -8.90
N VAL A 80 -4.45 -1.88 -8.30
CA VAL A 80 -4.31 -1.88 -6.83
C VAL A 80 -4.85 -0.57 -6.26
N ASP A 81 -5.87 -0.66 -5.40
CA ASP A 81 -6.56 0.50 -4.84
C ASP A 81 -6.07 0.83 -3.43
N SER A 82 -4.77 1.08 -3.31
CA SER A 82 -4.11 1.53 -2.08
C SER A 82 -3.83 3.03 -2.13
N ALA A 83 -3.59 3.65 -0.98
CA ALA A 83 -3.26 5.07 -0.94
C ALA A 83 -1.96 5.38 -1.70
N ILE A 84 -1.02 4.43 -1.70
CA ILE A 84 0.28 4.53 -2.36
C ILE A 84 0.55 3.20 -3.06
N VAL A 85 0.89 3.24 -4.35
CA VAL A 85 1.26 2.05 -5.13
C VAL A 85 2.62 2.29 -5.78
N LEU A 86 3.53 1.33 -5.65
CA LEU A 86 4.94 1.49 -6.02
C LEU A 86 5.38 0.42 -7.03
N HIS A 87 6.29 0.81 -7.93
CA HIS A 87 6.95 -0.10 -8.86
C HIS A 87 8.47 -0.04 -8.63
N ASN A 88 9.07 -1.19 -8.31
CA ASN A 88 10.51 -1.34 -8.08
C ASN A 88 11.08 -0.38 -7.00
N ALA A 89 10.27 -0.06 -5.98
CA ALA A 89 10.64 0.78 -4.85
C ALA A 89 10.14 0.17 -3.53
N SER A 90 10.84 0.47 -2.42
CA SER A 90 10.48 0.02 -1.07
C SER A 90 9.19 0.68 -0.61
N THR A 91 8.33 -0.06 0.09
CA THR A 91 7.13 0.49 0.74
C THR A 91 7.46 1.53 1.81
N GLN A 92 8.69 1.56 2.33
CA GLN A 92 9.14 2.57 3.29
C GLN A 92 9.19 4.00 2.73
N PHE A 93 9.13 4.18 1.40
CA PHE A 93 9.02 5.52 0.80
C PHE A 93 7.64 6.15 0.96
N ALA A 94 6.65 5.42 1.49
CA ALA A 94 5.34 5.95 1.83
C ALA A 94 5.41 6.87 3.06
N ASP A 95 5.94 8.07 2.86
CA ASP A 95 6.17 9.09 3.87
C ASP A 95 6.14 10.48 3.24
N GLY A 96 5.54 11.47 3.92
CA GLY A 96 5.42 12.83 3.43
C GLY A 96 6.75 13.54 3.24
N GLY A 97 7.77 13.26 4.07
CA GLY A 97 9.12 13.76 3.89
C GLY A 97 9.76 13.26 2.60
N GLU A 98 9.67 11.94 2.37
CA GLU A 98 10.15 11.28 1.13
C GLU A 98 9.38 11.77 -0.12
N PHE A 99 8.09 12.10 0.03
CA PHE A 99 7.27 12.66 -1.05
C PHE A 99 7.48 14.18 -1.26
N GLY A 100 8.34 14.81 -0.46
CA GLY A 100 8.68 16.23 -0.60
C GLY A 100 7.65 17.19 0.00
N PHE A 101 6.76 16.71 0.87
CA PHE A 101 5.79 17.55 1.58
C PHE A 101 6.42 18.30 2.75
N GLY A 102 7.66 17.94 3.11
CA GLY A 102 8.45 18.52 4.19
C GLY A 102 8.08 17.97 5.57
N ALA A 103 6.79 17.84 5.86
CA ALA A 103 6.27 17.16 7.04
C ALA A 103 4.87 16.59 6.76
N GLU A 104 4.47 15.61 7.56
CA GLU A 104 3.12 15.05 7.57
C GLU A 104 2.56 14.97 8.99
N ILE A 105 1.23 14.94 9.11
CA ILE A 105 0.55 14.57 10.37
C ILE A 105 0.40 13.05 10.50
N GLY A 106 0.43 12.34 9.38
CA GLY A 106 0.29 10.90 9.25
C GLY A 106 -0.25 10.53 7.87
N ILE A 107 -0.61 9.25 7.70
CA ILE A 107 -1.05 8.68 6.43
C ILE A 107 -2.51 8.27 6.53
N ALA A 108 -3.31 8.67 5.53
CA ALA A 108 -4.73 8.36 5.46
C ALA A 108 -5.02 7.33 4.36
N THR A 109 -5.73 6.25 4.71
CA THR A 109 -6.13 5.19 3.76
C THR A 109 -7.54 5.39 3.19
N GLY A 110 -8.32 6.30 3.79
CA GLY A 110 -9.68 6.63 3.34
C GLY A 110 -9.70 7.24 1.94
N LYS A 111 -10.78 6.97 1.19
CA LYS A 111 -10.94 7.46 -0.19
C LYS A 111 -11.41 8.92 -0.30
N PHE A 112 -11.88 9.52 0.80
CA PHE A 112 -12.44 10.86 0.79
C PHE A 112 -11.44 11.88 1.37
N HIS A 113 -11.25 12.99 0.66
CA HIS A 113 -10.30 14.06 0.99
C HIS A 113 -8.86 13.56 0.99
N ALA A 114 -8.12 13.67 2.09
CA ALA A 114 -6.71 13.35 2.05
C ALA A 114 -6.52 11.83 2.04
N ARG A 115 -5.80 11.34 1.03
CA ARG A 115 -5.39 9.94 0.89
C ARG A 115 -3.89 9.89 0.63
N GLY A 116 -3.19 9.01 1.34
CA GLY A 116 -1.72 8.99 1.40
C GLY A 116 -1.20 9.94 2.49
N PRO A 117 0.06 10.41 2.37
CA PRO A 117 0.65 11.36 3.31
C PRO A 117 -0.17 12.65 3.42
N VAL A 118 -0.46 13.07 4.64
CA VAL A 118 -1.29 14.25 4.90
C VAL A 118 -0.38 15.43 5.30
N GLY A 119 -0.04 16.25 4.31
CA GLY A 119 0.73 17.47 4.47
C GLY A 119 -0.12 18.72 4.69
N ALA A 120 0.50 19.90 4.59
CA ALA A 120 -0.17 21.18 4.86
C ALA A 120 -1.35 21.45 3.91
N GLU A 121 -1.23 21.11 2.62
CA GLU A 121 -2.30 21.32 1.64
C GLU A 121 -3.54 20.49 1.96
N GLN A 122 -3.33 19.24 2.42
CA GLN A 122 -4.38 18.32 2.83
C GLN A 122 -5.10 18.77 4.11
N LEU A 123 -4.63 19.80 4.83
CA LEU A 123 -5.32 20.39 5.98
C LEU A 123 -6.11 21.66 5.61
N THR A 124 -6.25 21.95 4.33
CA THR A 124 -7.01 23.10 3.84
C THR A 124 -8.39 22.70 3.33
N SER A 125 -9.26 23.69 3.20
CA SER A 125 -10.54 23.58 2.50
C SER A 125 -10.71 24.79 1.59
N PHE A 126 -11.66 24.72 0.67
CA PHE A 126 -11.94 25.80 -0.27
C PHE A 126 -13.21 26.55 0.12
N LYS A 127 -13.31 27.80 -0.33
CA LYS A 127 -14.55 28.58 -0.28
C LYS A 127 -14.75 29.31 -1.60
N TYR A 128 -16.00 29.50 -1.98
CA TYR A 128 -16.35 30.32 -3.13
C TYR A 128 -16.36 31.79 -2.75
N ARG A 129 -15.80 32.64 -3.61
CA ARG A 129 -15.85 34.09 -3.49
C ARG A 129 -16.50 34.65 -4.75
N VAL A 130 -17.65 35.30 -4.58
CA VAL A 130 -18.40 35.90 -5.69
C VAL A 130 -18.40 37.42 -5.52
N HIS A 131 -17.91 38.12 -6.55
CA HIS A 131 -17.93 39.57 -6.61
C HIS A 131 -19.07 40.01 -7.53
N GLY A 132 -20.09 40.65 -6.94
CA GLY A 132 -21.27 41.10 -7.67
C GLY A 132 -21.29 42.60 -7.91
N THR A 133 -22.08 43.00 -8.91
CA THR A 133 -22.37 44.40 -9.25
C THR A 133 -23.86 44.61 -9.56
N GLY A 134 -24.73 43.66 -9.19
CA GLY A 134 -26.18 43.75 -9.40
C GLY A 134 -26.85 42.51 -9.99
N GLN A 135 -26.23 41.34 -9.86
CA GLN A 135 -26.75 40.08 -10.40
C GLN A 135 -28.04 39.67 -9.67
N THR A 136 -29.08 39.37 -10.42
CA THR A 136 -30.34 38.80 -9.92
C THR A 136 -30.41 37.31 -10.29
N ARG A 137 -31.09 36.51 -9.47
CA ARG A 137 -31.42 35.11 -9.77
C ARG A 137 -32.96 35.00 -9.83
N PRO A 138 -33.54 34.54 -10.95
CA PRO A 138 -34.99 34.41 -11.10
C PRO A 138 -35.58 33.35 -10.16
#